data_AF-A0A538SH45-F1
#
_entry.id   AF-A0A538SH45-F1
#
_cell.length_a   1.000
_cell.length_b   1.000
_cell.length_c   1.000
_cell.angle_alpha   90.00
_cell.angle_beta   90.00
_cell.angle_gamma   90.00
#
_symmetry.space_group_name_H-M   'P 1'
#
loop_
_entity.id
_entity.type
_entity.pdbx_description
1 polymer ?
#
loop_
_entity_poly.entity_id
_entity_poly.type
_entity_poly.pdbx_seq_one_letter_code
_entity_poly.pdbx_strand_id
1 'polypeptide(L)'
;MVLAVALPLLLGPLLFLATGLLNLGQALTWTAFLSSLVAMLCYLAASGGREEALFPARVAFHLQWAALFASAVVLWRILFTHQFQYEYVASYSSLAMPRHYVFAAFWGGQEGTFLLWGLITCTLGMVLLRVRHSLTTTSMFFLNLPLMMLGLVTVMRGPFLTFPAGHAPADGNGLNPLLQDPWMTIHPPVLFTGFSSLVVPFAIAMAALVKREYDGWIRAALPWTVLSTAVLATGFIMGGVWAYKVLGWGGYWGWDPVENGSFIPWLSNTALLHGLLVQRVTGSLRRTNFFLAVTSYVLVLYASFLTRSGVLADFSVHSFVNLGLNGFLLAFLFVIMIVGYGTLLYRLRDIPGPAQPLGNFSRESMMWLGQLVFMLMCALTAVGMSAPLITRLFGPPSNVQTSYYNLVNAPLAVALGLLLGLAPLMRWRRQEAQALVKAAVPSLVLALAVTVVAMAAGVRDPLPAAVVFGAAWALGSNAVVTVRGFRAGWKHGVAYLGHMGAAVLLIGIVASSKYGSSTQVQLPEGQERTALGYRLKFEGVRQNPDGKDRVMIAVAAPEG
;
A
#
# COMPACT_ATOMS: atom_id res chain seq x y z
N MET A 1 -36.17 6.50 18.34
CA MET A 1 -36.34 7.62 17.37
C MET A 1 -35.37 7.52 16.19
N VAL A 2 -34.04 7.51 16.40
CA VAL A 2 -33.04 7.44 15.30
C VAL A 2 -33.23 6.21 14.40
N LEU A 3 -33.41 5.01 14.98
CA LEU A 3 -33.64 3.79 14.20
C LEU A 3 -34.94 3.85 13.38
N ALA A 4 -35.98 4.51 13.90
CA ALA A 4 -37.27 4.64 13.24
C ALA A 4 -37.20 5.57 12.00
N VAL A 5 -36.30 6.55 12.01
CA VAL A 5 -36.04 7.43 10.85
C VAL A 5 -35.06 6.80 9.87
N ALA A 6 -34.07 6.06 10.37
CA ALA A 6 -33.06 5.40 9.54
C ALA A 6 -33.61 4.17 8.80
N LEU A 7 -34.49 3.38 9.42
CA LEU A 7 -34.95 2.11 8.86
C LEU A 7 -35.65 2.26 7.49
N PRO A 8 -36.57 3.24 7.27
CA PRO A 8 -37.15 3.46 5.95
C PRO A 8 -36.10 3.85 4.89
N LEU A 9 -35.11 4.67 5.25
CA LEU A 9 -34.02 5.05 4.35
C LEU A 9 -33.15 3.85 3.98
N LEU A 10 -32.84 2.97 4.94
CA LEU A 10 -32.01 1.79 4.73
C LEU A 10 -32.70 0.70 3.90
N LEU A 11 -34.03 0.62 3.98
CA LEU A 11 -34.87 -0.31 3.21
C LEU A 11 -35.32 0.25 1.85
N GLY A 12 -35.23 1.57 1.64
CA GLY A 12 -35.60 2.24 0.38
C GLY A 12 -35.03 1.59 -0.89
N PRO A 13 -33.74 1.23 -0.94
CA PRO A 13 -33.16 0.54 -2.09
C PRO A 13 -33.81 -0.82 -2.40
N LEU A 14 -34.30 -1.54 -1.39
CA LEU A 14 -35.00 -2.82 -1.57
C LEU A 14 -36.41 -2.62 -2.16
N LEU A 15 -37.04 -1.48 -1.91
CA LEU A 15 -38.31 -1.12 -2.57
C LEU A 15 -38.08 -0.83 -4.06
N PHE A 16 -37.00 -0.12 -4.40
CA PHE A 16 -36.66 0.13 -5.81
C PHE A 16 -36.22 -1.12 -6.57
N LEU A 17 -35.68 -2.12 -5.87
CA LEU A 17 -35.48 -3.46 -6.42
C LEU A 17 -36.81 -4.12 -6.78
N ALA A 18 -37.81 -4.02 -5.90
CA ALA A 18 -39.15 -4.58 -6.14
C ALA A 18 -39.88 -3.92 -7.33
N THR A 19 -39.58 -2.65 -7.62
CA THR A 19 -40.12 -1.94 -8.78
C THR A 19 -39.29 -2.09 -10.05
N GLY A 20 -38.17 -2.82 -10.00
CA GLY A 20 -37.25 -3.01 -11.13
C GLY A 20 -36.40 -1.79 -11.51
N LEU A 21 -36.42 -0.72 -10.70
CA LEU A 21 -35.62 0.49 -10.94
C LEU A 21 -34.13 0.28 -10.63
N LEU A 22 -33.82 -0.65 -9.72
CA LEU A 22 -32.45 -1.07 -9.40
C LEU A 22 -32.33 -2.58 -9.58
N ASN A 23 -31.18 -3.05 -10.07
CA ASN A 23 -30.83 -4.45 -9.93
C ASN A 23 -30.33 -4.77 -8.51
N LEU A 24 -30.23 -6.06 -8.17
CA LEU A 24 -29.85 -6.50 -6.83
C LEU A 24 -28.50 -5.94 -6.37
N GLY A 25 -27.49 -5.91 -7.25
CA GLY A 25 -26.17 -5.37 -6.93
C GLY A 25 -26.22 -3.88 -6.62
N GLN A 26 -26.93 -3.10 -7.44
CA GLN A 26 -27.14 -1.68 -7.20
C GLN A 26 -27.88 -1.42 -5.88
N ALA A 27 -28.95 -2.16 -5.59
CA ALA A 27 -29.71 -2.03 -4.35
C ALA A 27 -28.81 -2.28 -3.12
N LEU A 28 -27.97 -3.32 -3.17
CA LEU A 28 -27.04 -3.63 -2.09
C LEU A 28 -25.95 -2.56 -1.92
N THR A 29 -25.39 -2.00 -3.01
CA THR A 29 -24.43 -0.88 -2.91
C THR A 29 -25.07 0.38 -2.34
N TRP A 30 -26.33 0.66 -2.68
CA TRP A 30 -27.09 1.77 -2.08
C TRP A 30 -27.35 1.54 -0.60
N THR A 31 -27.77 0.33 -0.20
CA THR A 31 -27.94 -0.02 1.22
C THR A 31 -26.63 0.13 1.98
N ALA A 32 -25.50 -0.30 1.42
CA ALA A 32 -24.18 -0.12 2.02
C ALA A 32 -23.83 1.37 2.21
N PHE A 33 -24.04 2.19 1.19
CA PHE A 33 -23.80 3.64 1.26
C PHE A 33 -24.66 4.32 2.32
N LEU A 34 -25.97 4.10 2.31
CA LEU A 34 -26.89 4.71 3.29
C LEU A 34 -26.59 4.23 4.72
N SER A 35 -26.25 2.95 4.88
CA SER A 35 -25.81 2.39 6.16
C SER A 35 -24.53 3.06 6.67
N SER A 36 -23.57 3.33 5.79
CA SER A 36 -22.33 4.03 6.15
C SER A 36 -22.58 5.45 6.64
N LEU A 37 -23.52 6.17 6.01
CA LEU A 37 -23.91 7.53 6.42
C LEU A 37 -24.57 7.51 7.80
N VAL A 38 -25.52 6.60 8.02
CA VAL A 38 -26.19 6.42 9.32
C VAL A 38 -25.17 6.03 10.40
N ALA A 39 -24.29 5.07 10.12
CA ALA A 39 -23.25 4.63 11.04
C ALA A 39 -22.33 5.80 11.41
N MET A 40 -21.84 6.57 10.42
CA MET A 40 -20.98 7.73 10.63
C MET A 40 -21.63 8.76 11.56
N LEU A 41 -22.86 9.19 11.25
CA LEU A 41 -23.57 10.20 12.03
C LEU A 41 -23.88 9.71 13.46
N CYS A 42 -24.25 8.45 13.62
CA CYS A 42 -24.53 7.88 14.93
C CYS A 42 -23.24 7.69 15.76
N TYR A 43 -22.12 7.29 15.16
CA TYR A 43 -20.82 7.25 15.85
C TYR A 43 -20.34 8.65 16.25
N LEU A 44 -20.59 9.67 15.43
CA LEU A 44 -20.31 11.05 15.78
C LEU A 44 -21.14 11.49 16.99
N ALA A 45 -22.45 11.24 16.96
CA ALA A 45 -23.36 11.57 18.07
C ALA A 45 -22.96 10.84 19.36
N ALA A 46 -22.67 9.54 19.30
CA ALA A 46 -22.21 8.75 20.43
C ALA A 46 -20.86 9.25 20.96
N SER A 47 -19.93 9.62 20.08
CA SER A 47 -18.67 10.25 20.46
C SER A 47 -18.86 11.60 21.16
N GLY A 48 -19.94 12.32 20.85
CA GLY A 48 -20.35 13.56 21.49
C GLY A 48 -21.09 13.40 22.83
N GLY A 49 -21.29 12.18 23.32
CA GLY A 49 -21.93 11.89 24.61
C GLY A 49 -23.38 11.37 24.53
N ARG A 50 -23.95 11.23 23.33
CA ARG A 50 -25.28 10.62 23.12
C ARG A 50 -25.18 9.09 23.06
N GLU A 51 -25.04 8.44 24.20
CA GLU A 51 -24.79 6.99 24.29
C GLU A 51 -25.88 6.15 23.62
N GLU A 52 -27.13 6.63 23.59
CA GLU A 52 -28.25 6.00 22.91
C GLU A 52 -28.05 5.86 21.39
N ALA A 53 -27.16 6.66 20.79
CA ALA A 53 -26.79 6.55 19.38
C ALA A 53 -25.81 5.40 19.08
N LEU A 54 -25.22 4.78 20.10
CA LEU A 54 -24.21 3.73 19.89
C LEU A 54 -24.82 2.43 19.34
N PHE A 55 -26.00 2.04 19.83
CA PHE A 55 -26.72 0.87 19.32
C PHE A 55 -27.06 1.01 17.82
N PRO A 56 -27.75 2.08 17.37
CA PRO A 56 -28.03 2.26 15.95
C PRO A 56 -26.75 2.41 15.11
N ALA A 57 -25.68 3.00 15.64
CA ALA A 57 -24.39 3.07 14.93
C ALA A 57 -23.84 1.67 14.59
N ARG A 58 -23.84 0.77 15.58
CA ARG A 58 -23.36 -0.61 15.41
C ARG A 58 -24.25 -1.40 14.46
N VAL A 59 -25.56 -1.30 14.59
CA VAL A 59 -26.52 -1.95 13.69
C VAL A 59 -26.31 -1.49 12.25
N ALA A 60 -26.20 -0.18 12.02
CA ALA A 60 -25.94 0.37 10.70
C ALA A 60 -24.59 -0.10 10.14
N PHE A 61 -23.53 -0.15 10.96
CA PHE A 61 -22.22 -0.64 10.52
C PHE A 61 -22.24 -2.13 10.17
N HIS A 62 -22.97 -2.96 10.93
CA HIS A 62 -23.16 -4.38 10.61
C HIS A 62 -23.96 -4.56 9.31
N LEU A 63 -25.00 -3.76 9.10
CA LEU A 63 -25.79 -3.77 7.87
C LEU A 63 -24.94 -3.34 6.67
N GLN A 64 -24.10 -2.31 6.82
CA GLN A 64 -23.14 -1.88 5.82
C GLN A 64 -22.20 -3.02 5.42
N TRP A 65 -21.61 -3.72 6.39
CA TRP A 65 -20.73 -4.85 6.14
C TRP A 65 -21.46 -5.98 5.41
N ALA A 66 -22.66 -6.35 5.87
CA ALA A 66 -23.47 -7.40 5.26
C ALA A 66 -23.85 -7.05 3.82
N ALA A 67 -24.21 -5.80 3.55
CA ALA A 67 -24.54 -5.32 2.21
C ALA A 67 -23.32 -5.33 1.28
N LEU A 68 -22.15 -4.87 1.72
CA LEU A 68 -20.91 -4.94 0.93
C LEU A 68 -20.49 -6.39 0.64
N PHE A 69 -20.60 -7.27 1.64
CA PHE A 69 -20.30 -8.68 1.48
C PHE A 69 -21.27 -9.35 0.49
N ALA A 70 -22.57 -9.09 0.62
CA ALA A 70 -23.58 -9.58 -0.32
C ALA A 70 -23.34 -9.04 -1.73
N SER A 71 -23.01 -7.76 -1.89
CA SER A 71 -22.61 -7.18 -3.20
C SER A 71 -21.43 -7.92 -3.80
N ALA A 72 -20.40 -8.24 -3.00
CA ALA A 72 -19.24 -8.98 -3.49
C ALA A 72 -19.63 -10.40 -3.96
N VAL A 73 -20.48 -11.10 -3.21
CA VAL A 73 -21.02 -12.41 -3.61
C VAL A 73 -21.83 -12.30 -4.90
N VAL A 74 -22.65 -11.26 -5.05
CA VAL A 74 -23.41 -11.00 -6.29
C VAL A 74 -22.47 -10.74 -7.46
N LEU A 75 -21.40 -9.95 -7.27
CA LEU A 75 -20.42 -9.69 -8.32
C LEU A 75 -19.73 -10.98 -8.79
N TRP A 76 -19.28 -11.83 -7.86
CA TRP A 76 -18.75 -13.14 -8.26
C TRP A 76 -19.79 -14.00 -8.97
N ARG A 77 -21.04 -14.01 -8.50
CA ARG A 77 -22.11 -14.75 -9.17
C ARG A 77 -22.29 -14.31 -10.62
N ILE A 78 -22.39 -13.01 -10.89
CA ILE A 78 -22.59 -12.50 -12.27
C ILE A 78 -21.34 -12.70 -13.15
N LEU A 79 -20.13 -12.67 -12.57
CA LEU A 79 -18.89 -13.01 -13.27
C LEU A 79 -18.83 -14.50 -13.65
N PHE A 80 -19.05 -15.41 -12.70
CA PHE A 80 -19.00 -16.86 -12.92
C PHE A 80 -20.16 -17.41 -13.75
N THR A 81 -21.26 -16.66 -13.86
CA THR A 81 -22.39 -16.99 -14.73
C THR A 81 -22.35 -16.24 -16.06
N HIS A 82 -21.26 -15.51 -16.34
CA HIS A 82 -21.03 -14.80 -17.60
C HIS A 82 -22.22 -13.91 -18.02
N GLN A 83 -22.77 -13.17 -17.07
CA GLN A 83 -23.90 -12.26 -17.32
C GLN A 83 -23.40 -10.97 -18.02
N PHE A 84 -23.17 -11.07 -19.33
CA PHE A 84 -22.62 -10.00 -20.17
C PHE A 84 -23.54 -8.79 -20.35
N GLN A 85 -24.78 -8.83 -19.85
CA GLN A 85 -25.60 -7.62 -19.76
C GLN A 85 -25.03 -6.58 -18.78
N TYR A 86 -24.17 -6.99 -17.84
CA TYR A 86 -23.44 -6.07 -16.98
C TYR A 86 -22.16 -5.61 -17.67
N GLU A 87 -21.97 -4.29 -17.77
CA GLU A 87 -20.83 -3.67 -18.47
C GLU A 87 -19.49 -4.15 -17.91
N TYR A 88 -19.39 -4.29 -16.58
CA TYR A 88 -18.21 -4.77 -15.90
C TYR A 88 -17.88 -6.24 -16.27
N VAL A 89 -18.89 -7.11 -16.36
CA VAL A 89 -18.69 -8.52 -16.68
C VAL A 89 -18.23 -8.68 -18.13
N ALA A 90 -18.84 -7.93 -19.06
CA ALA A 90 -18.41 -7.91 -20.46
C ALA A 90 -17.00 -7.33 -20.64
N SER A 91 -16.59 -6.39 -19.80
CA SER A 91 -15.28 -5.73 -19.93
C SER A 91 -14.12 -6.56 -19.39
N TYR A 92 -14.34 -7.40 -18.37
CA TYR A 92 -13.25 -8.07 -17.62
C TYR A 92 -13.36 -9.60 -17.57
N SER A 93 -14.36 -10.21 -18.22
CA SER A 93 -14.52 -11.65 -18.29
C SER A 93 -14.92 -12.11 -19.69
N SER A 94 -14.63 -13.37 -20.03
CA SER A 94 -15.06 -14.01 -21.28
C SER A 94 -15.36 -15.49 -21.04
N LEU A 95 -16.05 -16.14 -21.99
CA LEU A 95 -16.38 -17.57 -21.90
C LEU A 95 -15.13 -18.46 -21.93
N ALA A 96 -14.09 -18.06 -22.66
CA ALA A 96 -12.84 -18.80 -22.76
C ALA A 96 -11.92 -18.63 -21.54
N MET A 97 -12.21 -17.67 -20.65
CA MET A 97 -11.31 -17.32 -19.56
C MET A 97 -11.27 -18.39 -18.46
N PRO A 98 -10.08 -18.88 -18.05
CA PRO A 98 -9.95 -19.82 -16.94
C PRO A 98 -10.62 -19.32 -15.64
N ARG A 99 -11.26 -20.23 -14.89
CA ARG A 99 -12.06 -19.89 -13.70
C ARG A 99 -11.32 -19.10 -12.61
N HIS A 100 -10.01 -19.29 -12.46
CA HIS A 100 -9.20 -18.53 -11.50
C HIS A 100 -8.98 -17.07 -11.92
N TYR A 101 -8.99 -16.79 -13.23
CA TYR A 101 -9.01 -15.42 -13.74
C TYR A 101 -10.41 -14.81 -13.72
N VAL A 102 -11.47 -15.63 -13.81
CA VAL A 102 -12.85 -15.16 -13.55
C VAL A 102 -13.01 -14.73 -12.09
N PHE A 103 -12.40 -15.46 -11.16
CA PHE A 103 -12.31 -15.02 -9.76
C PHE A 103 -11.57 -13.68 -9.63
N ALA A 104 -10.43 -13.54 -10.31
CA ALA A 104 -9.61 -12.33 -10.27
C ALA A 104 -10.23 -11.12 -11.01
N ALA A 105 -11.16 -11.36 -11.93
CA ALA A 105 -11.89 -10.30 -12.64
C ALA A 105 -12.68 -9.39 -11.68
N PHE A 106 -12.97 -9.84 -10.45
CA PHE A 106 -13.50 -9.00 -9.38
C PHE A 106 -12.69 -7.71 -9.17
N TRP A 107 -11.37 -7.77 -9.35
CA TRP A 107 -10.47 -6.60 -9.23
C TRP A 107 -9.71 -6.32 -10.54
N GLY A 108 -10.24 -6.80 -11.68
CA GLY A 108 -9.73 -6.45 -13.01
C GLY A 108 -9.96 -4.98 -13.36
N GLY A 109 -11.05 -4.40 -12.86
CA GLY A 109 -11.44 -3.01 -13.11
C GLY A 109 -11.53 -2.16 -11.85
N GLN A 110 -11.65 -0.85 -12.05
CA GLN A 110 -11.72 0.13 -10.98
C GLN A 110 -12.95 -0.06 -10.09
N GLU A 111 -14.10 -0.30 -10.70
CA GLU A 111 -15.41 -0.43 -10.05
C GLU A 111 -15.41 -1.57 -9.02
N GLY A 112 -14.89 -2.72 -9.43
CA GLY A 112 -14.72 -3.89 -8.56
C GLY A 112 -13.67 -3.65 -7.46
N THR A 113 -12.57 -2.96 -7.76
CA THR A 113 -11.58 -2.60 -6.73
C THR A 113 -12.10 -1.60 -5.68
N PHE A 114 -13.01 -0.68 -6.03
CA PHE A 114 -13.67 0.18 -5.04
C PHE A 114 -14.55 -0.62 -4.09
N LEU A 115 -15.30 -1.60 -4.61
CA LEU A 115 -16.08 -2.53 -3.80
C LEU A 115 -15.17 -3.37 -2.90
N LEU A 116 -14.05 -3.90 -3.43
CA LEU A 116 -13.04 -4.64 -2.66
C LEU A 116 -12.49 -3.79 -1.51
N TRP A 117 -12.08 -2.56 -1.80
CA TRP A 117 -11.51 -1.64 -0.82
C TRP A 117 -12.51 -1.31 0.29
N GLY A 118 -13.76 -1.02 -0.08
CA GLY A 118 -14.85 -0.79 0.88
C GLY A 118 -15.08 -2.02 1.77
N LEU A 119 -15.16 -3.21 1.18
CA LEU A 119 -15.38 -4.46 1.91
C LEU A 119 -14.25 -4.77 2.90
N ILE A 120 -13.00 -4.67 2.47
CA ILE A 120 -11.84 -4.93 3.33
C ILE A 120 -11.80 -3.90 4.46
N THR A 121 -11.96 -2.61 4.15
CA THR A 121 -11.96 -1.54 5.17
C THR A 121 -13.07 -1.75 6.20
N CYS A 122 -14.28 -2.10 5.76
CA CYS A 122 -15.41 -2.38 6.64
C CYS A 122 -15.16 -3.62 7.49
N THR A 123 -14.53 -4.66 6.93
CA THR A 123 -14.12 -5.88 7.66
C THR A 123 -13.09 -5.58 8.73
N LEU A 124 -12.11 -4.71 8.46
CA LEU A 124 -11.15 -4.27 9.49
C LEU A 124 -11.84 -3.44 10.58
N GLY A 125 -12.86 -2.65 10.24
CA GLY A 125 -13.73 -1.97 11.21
C GLY A 125 -14.51 -2.95 12.10
N MET A 126 -14.99 -4.08 11.56
CA MET A 126 -15.63 -5.14 12.36
C MET A 126 -14.66 -5.75 13.39
N VAL A 127 -13.39 -5.88 13.03
CA VAL A 127 -12.34 -6.32 13.96
C VAL A 127 -12.05 -5.24 15.00
N LEU A 128 -11.96 -3.97 14.59
CA LEU A 128 -11.75 -2.83 15.50
C LEU A 128 -12.86 -2.71 16.56
N LEU A 129 -14.12 -3.00 16.21
CA LEU A 129 -15.24 -3.01 17.15
C LEU A 129 -15.09 -4.03 18.29
N ARG A 130 -14.28 -5.08 18.10
CA ARG A 130 -13.98 -6.05 19.16
C ARG A 130 -12.89 -5.57 20.12
N VAL A 131 -12.13 -4.54 19.75
CA VAL A 131 -11.10 -3.95 20.60
C VAL A 131 -11.78 -3.10 21.67
N ARG A 132 -11.62 -3.48 22.94
CA ARG A 132 -12.13 -2.69 24.06
C ARG A 132 -11.16 -1.54 24.38
N HIS A 133 -11.41 -0.37 23.81
CA HIS A 133 -10.68 0.86 24.12
C HIS A 133 -11.62 2.08 24.15
N SER A 134 -11.32 3.06 25.00
CA SER A 134 -12.04 4.35 25.10
C SER A 134 -12.18 5.10 23.76
N LEU A 135 -11.23 4.91 22.84
CA LEU A 135 -11.16 5.60 21.56
C LEU A 135 -11.97 4.90 20.46
N THR A 136 -12.48 3.69 20.70
CA THR A 136 -13.08 2.85 19.66
C THR A 136 -14.27 3.53 18.99
N THR A 137 -15.21 4.06 19.76
CA THR A 137 -16.41 4.76 19.23
C THR A 137 -16.03 5.94 18.33
N THR A 138 -15.12 6.79 18.78
CA THR A 138 -14.65 7.94 18.00
C THR A 138 -13.82 7.51 16.79
N SER A 139 -13.04 6.43 16.90
CA SER A 139 -12.29 5.87 15.77
C SER A 139 -13.22 5.37 14.67
N MET A 140 -14.35 4.74 15.05
CA MET A 140 -15.34 4.27 14.07
C MET A 140 -15.99 5.41 13.28
N PHE A 141 -16.12 6.61 13.85
CA PHE A 141 -16.53 7.79 13.07
C PHE A 141 -15.50 8.12 11.97
N PHE A 142 -14.22 8.24 12.33
CA PHE A 142 -13.16 8.56 11.36
C PHE A 142 -12.91 7.46 10.34
N LEU A 143 -13.10 6.20 10.72
CA LEU A 143 -13.02 5.05 9.81
C LEU A 143 -14.19 5.03 8.81
N ASN A 144 -15.36 5.55 9.19
CA ASN A 144 -16.53 5.60 8.30
C ASN A 144 -16.47 6.75 7.27
N LEU A 145 -15.72 7.83 7.52
CA LEU A 145 -15.52 8.90 6.53
C LEU A 145 -15.07 8.38 5.15
N PRO A 146 -13.99 7.58 5.03
CA PRO A 146 -13.58 7.01 3.76
C PRO A 146 -14.53 5.92 3.24
N LEU A 147 -15.18 5.14 4.13
CA LEU A 147 -16.17 4.15 3.72
C LEU A 147 -17.40 4.77 3.06
N MET A 148 -17.86 5.92 3.56
CA MET A 148 -18.96 6.67 2.96
C MET A 148 -18.59 7.14 1.54
N MET A 149 -17.36 7.60 1.36
CA MET A 149 -16.85 8.04 0.06
C MET A 149 -16.72 6.87 -0.92
N LEU A 150 -16.15 5.74 -0.49
CA LEU A 150 -16.08 4.52 -1.30
C LEU A 150 -17.48 3.99 -1.64
N GLY A 151 -18.41 4.01 -0.68
CA GLY A 151 -19.81 3.65 -0.90
C GLY A 151 -20.46 4.51 -1.98
N LEU A 152 -20.26 5.82 -1.94
CA LEU A 152 -20.77 6.74 -2.96
C LEU A 152 -20.17 6.46 -4.34
N VAL A 153 -18.86 6.17 -4.42
CA VAL A 153 -18.22 5.78 -5.69
C VAL A 153 -18.82 4.48 -6.24
N THR A 154 -19.02 3.47 -5.40
CA THR A 154 -19.64 2.21 -5.84
C THR A 154 -21.09 2.37 -6.27
N VAL A 155 -21.78 3.40 -5.80
CA VAL A 155 -23.13 3.76 -6.27
C VAL A 155 -23.07 4.49 -7.62
N MET A 156 -22.15 5.44 -7.79
CA MET A 156 -22.04 6.27 -9.00
C MET A 156 -21.45 5.50 -10.19
N ARG A 157 -20.42 4.69 -9.95
CA ARG A 157 -19.63 3.96 -10.95
C ARG A 157 -19.35 2.54 -10.43
N GLY A 158 -20.41 1.82 -10.09
CA GLY A 158 -20.34 0.45 -9.57
C GLY A 158 -20.26 -0.62 -10.66
N PRO A 159 -19.86 -1.86 -10.30
CA PRO A 159 -19.72 -2.96 -11.25
C PRO A 159 -21.06 -3.56 -11.71
N PHE A 160 -22.18 -2.96 -11.29
CA PHE A 160 -23.54 -3.43 -11.55
C PHE A 160 -24.30 -2.60 -12.58
N LEU A 161 -23.63 -1.68 -13.27
CA LEU A 161 -24.20 -0.97 -14.41
C LEU A 161 -24.41 -1.94 -15.58
N THR A 162 -25.52 -1.78 -16.29
CA THR A 162 -25.93 -2.65 -17.39
C THR A 162 -26.01 -1.88 -18.68
N PHE A 163 -25.71 -2.55 -19.79
CA PHE A 163 -25.93 -1.98 -21.10
C PHE A 163 -27.41 -1.60 -21.32
N PRO A 164 -27.69 -0.61 -22.19
CA PRO A 164 -29.02 -0.41 -22.72
C PRO A 164 -29.59 -1.69 -23.33
N ALA A 165 -30.91 -1.86 -23.27
CA ALA A 165 -31.57 -3.05 -23.79
C ALA A 165 -31.13 -3.35 -25.24
N GLY A 166 -30.81 -4.61 -25.52
CA GLY A 166 -30.35 -5.07 -26.85
C GLY A 166 -28.88 -4.78 -27.20
N HIS A 167 -28.10 -4.12 -26.33
CA HIS A 167 -26.71 -3.76 -26.60
C HIS A 167 -25.68 -4.66 -25.88
N ALA A 168 -26.15 -5.66 -25.11
CA ALA A 168 -25.27 -6.59 -24.42
C ALA A 168 -24.53 -7.50 -25.44
N PRO A 169 -23.20 -7.65 -25.33
CA PRO A 169 -22.45 -8.52 -26.23
C PRO A 169 -22.67 -10.01 -25.90
N ALA A 170 -22.44 -10.87 -26.88
CA ALA A 170 -22.60 -12.33 -26.73
C ALA A 170 -21.45 -12.98 -25.93
N ASP A 171 -20.26 -12.38 -25.97
CA ASP A 171 -19.10 -12.73 -25.14
C ASP A 171 -18.43 -11.43 -24.67
N GLY A 172 -17.62 -11.51 -23.62
CA GLY A 172 -16.86 -10.39 -23.10
C GLY A 172 -15.40 -10.41 -23.56
N ASN A 173 -14.69 -9.32 -23.26
CA ASN A 173 -13.31 -9.09 -23.68
C ASN A 173 -12.29 -9.95 -22.91
N GLY A 174 -12.67 -10.48 -21.74
CA GLY A 174 -11.74 -11.12 -20.82
C GLY A 174 -10.81 -10.11 -20.13
N LEU A 175 -9.97 -10.62 -19.22
CA LEU A 175 -8.87 -9.82 -18.69
C LEU A 175 -7.84 -9.57 -19.79
N ASN A 176 -7.21 -8.39 -19.74
CA ASN A 176 -6.02 -8.10 -20.53
C ASN A 176 -5.04 -9.28 -20.42
N PRO A 177 -4.51 -9.83 -21.53
CA PRO A 177 -3.61 -10.98 -21.51
C PRO A 177 -2.41 -10.84 -20.55
N LEU A 178 -1.88 -9.61 -20.35
CA LEU A 178 -0.81 -9.33 -19.39
C LEU A 178 -1.23 -9.56 -17.93
N LEU A 179 -2.53 -9.48 -17.64
CA LEU A 179 -3.12 -9.73 -16.34
C LEU A 179 -3.44 -11.21 -16.10
N GLN A 180 -3.38 -12.06 -17.12
CA GLN A 180 -3.61 -13.50 -16.98
C GLN A 180 -2.35 -14.21 -16.45
N ASP A 181 -1.95 -13.84 -15.23
CA ASP A 181 -0.83 -14.42 -14.48
C ASP A 181 -1.27 -14.75 -13.05
N PRO A 182 -0.80 -15.86 -12.41
CA PRO A 182 -1.17 -16.20 -11.04
C PRO A 182 -1.02 -15.06 -10.02
N TRP A 183 -0.07 -14.15 -10.23
CA TRP A 183 0.11 -12.98 -9.36
C TRP A 183 -1.12 -12.06 -9.35
N MET A 184 -1.82 -11.90 -10.48
CA MET A 184 -3.07 -11.12 -10.56
C MET A 184 -4.14 -11.66 -9.59
N THR A 185 -4.13 -12.96 -9.30
CA THR A 185 -5.11 -13.56 -8.39
C THR A 185 -4.86 -13.23 -6.92
N ILE A 186 -3.61 -12.95 -6.53
CA ILE A 186 -3.22 -12.86 -5.12
C ILE A 186 -2.66 -11.51 -4.71
N HIS A 187 -1.95 -10.81 -5.61
CA HIS A 187 -1.30 -9.54 -5.29
C HIS A 187 -2.30 -8.41 -4.99
N PRO A 188 -3.32 -8.12 -5.84
CA PRO A 188 -4.23 -7.01 -5.59
C PRO A 188 -4.97 -7.13 -4.25
N PRO A 189 -5.58 -8.28 -3.88
CA PRO A 189 -6.21 -8.43 -2.56
C PRO A 189 -5.26 -8.14 -1.38
N VAL A 190 -3.99 -8.57 -1.47
CA VAL A 190 -2.99 -8.30 -0.43
C VAL A 190 -2.66 -6.80 -0.39
N LEU A 191 -2.43 -6.17 -1.54
CA LEU A 191 -2.13 -4.74 -1.62
C LEU A 191 -3.29 -3.88 -1.07
N PHE A 192 -4.53 -4.17 -1.47
CA PHE A 192 -5.72 -3.49 -0.95
C PHE A 192 -5.91 -3.74 0.54
N THR A 193 -5.50 -4.89 1.07
CA THR A 193 -5.48 -5.13 2.52
C THR A 193 -4.51 -4.21 3.23
N GLY A 194 -3.30 -4.01 2.68
CA GLY A 194 -2.33 -3.06 3.21
C GLY A 194 -2.79 -1.60 3.16
N PHE A 195 -3.40 -1.18 2.05
CA PHE A 195 -3.99 0.16 1.92
C PHE A 195 -5.16 0.37 2.89
N SER A 196 -6.06 -0.61 2.99
CA SER A 196 -7.21 -0.55 3.87
C SER A 196 -6.78 -0.50 5.34
N SER A 197 -5.73 -1.23 5.74
CA SER A 197 -5.33 -1.27 7.15
C SER A 197 -4.74 0.02 7.67
N LEU A 198 -4.18 0.89 6.81
CA LEU A 198 -3.66 2.21 7.20
C LEU A 198 -4.75 3.17 7.68
N VAL A 199 -6.02 2.94 7.35
CA VAL A 199 -7.14 3.74 7.87
C VAL A 199 -7.29 3.58 9.39
N VAL A 200 -6.89 2.43 9.95
CA VAL A 200 -7.13 2.14 11.37
C VAL A 200 -6.19 2.93 12.28
N PRO A 201 -4.86 2.95 12.06
CA PRO A 201 -3.97 3.88 12.77
C PRO A 201 -4.37 5.34 12.61
N PHE A 202 -4.79 5.75 11.40
CA PHE A 202 -5.33 7.09 11.16
C PHE A 202 -6.56 7.38 12.03
N ALA A 203 -7.56 6.51 12.00
CA ALA A 203 -8.81 6.69 12.75
C ALA A 203 -8.57 6.75 14.27
N ILE A 204 -7.68 5.91 14.80
CA ILE A 204 -7.29 5.92 16.21
C ILE A 204 -6.53 7.21 16.56
N ALA A 205 -5.60 7.65 15.70
CA ALA A 205 -4.86 8.90 15.87
C ALA A 205 -5.80 10.12 15.91
N MET A 206 -6.79 10.16 15.01
CA MET A 206 -7.80 11.22 14.97
C MET A 206 -8.69 11.21 16.20
N ALA A 207 -9.13 10.03 16.64
CA ALA A 207 -9.88 9.87 17.87
C ALA A 207 -9.10 10.37 19.09
N ALA A 208 -7.82 10.01 19.18
CA ALA A 208 -6.91 10.44 20.23
C ALA A 208 -6.71 11.96 20.26
N LEU A 209 -6.54 12.61 19.10
CA LEU A 209 -6.44 14.08 19.01
C LEU A 209 -7.73 14.77 19.49
N VAL A 210 -8.90 14.27 19.10
CA VAL A 210 -10.20 14.84 19.51
C VAL A 210 -10.43 14.65 21.00
N LYS A 211 -10.13 13.45 21.53
CA LYS A 211 -10.30 13.09 22.94
C LYS A 211 -9.15 13.53 23.86
N ARG A 212 -8.10 14.13 23.29
CA ARG A 212 -6.89 14.57 24.00
C ARG A 212 -6.15 13.42 24.71
N GLU A 213 -6.23 12.20 24.18
CA GLU A 213 -5.53 11.02 24.70
C GLU A 213 -4.19 10.81 23.99
N TYR A 214 -3.17 11.60 24.35
CA TYR A 214 -1.94 11.68 23.56
C TYR A 214 -0.96 10.50 23.71
N ASP A 215 -1.09 9.67 24.74
CA ASP A 215 -0.21 8.52 24.99
C ASP A 215 -0.94 7.16 24.96
N GLY A 216 -2.19 7.10 25.41
CA GLY A 216 -2.97 5.84 25.47
C GLY A 216 -3.21 5.21 24.10
N TRP A 217 -3.33 6.03 23.05
CA TRP A 217 -3.64 5.60 21.69
C TRP A 217 -2.59 4.66 21.07
N ILE A 218 -1.33 4.73 21.53
CA ILE A 218 -0.23 3.89 21.03
C ILE A 218 -0.58 2.41 21.18
N ARG A 219 -1.19 2.01 22.31
CA ARG A 219 -1.55 0.62 22.58
C ARG A 219 -2.58 0.09 21.59
N ALA A 220 -3.53 0.95 21.21
CA ALA A 220 -4.55 0.61 20.22
C ALA A 220 -3.97 0.61 18.80
N ALA A 221 -3.14 1.59 18.44
CA ALA A 221 -2.64 1.76 17.07
C ALA A 221 -1.52 0.80 16.68
N LEU A 222 -0.61 0.46 17.59
CA LEU A 222 0.62 -0.29 17.28
C LEU A 222 0.38 -1.64 16.55
N PRO A 223 -0.57 -2.50 16.96
CA PRO A 223 -0.86 -3.74 16.23
C PRO A 223 -1.27 -3.50 14.77
N TRP A 224 -2.04 -2.45 14.51
CA TRP A 224 -2.49 -2.09 13.17
C TRP A 224 -1.37 -1.47 12.33
N THR A 225 -0.51 -0.67 12.94
CA THR A 225 0.69 -0.14 12.27
C THR A 225 1.64 -1.27 11.86
N VAL A 226 1.84 -2.29 12.71
CA VAL A 226 2.62 -3.49 12.38
C VAL A 226 1.96 -4.30 11.26
N LEU A 227 0.66 -4.59 11.38
CA LEU A 227 -0.10 -5.30 10.35
C LEU A 227 0.02 -4.59 8.99
N SER A 228 -0.20 -3.27 8.97
CA SER A 228 -0.11 -2.46 7.75
C SER A 228 1.29 -2.48 7.14
N THR A 229 2.33 -2.40 7.98
CA THR A 229 3.73 -2.47 7.51
C THR A 229 4.02 -3.80 6.84
N ALA A 230 3.60 -4.92 7.46
CA ALA A 230 3.88 -6.26 6.96
C ALA A 230 3.08 -6.60 5.70
N VAL A 231 1.77 -6.31 5.70
CA VAL A 231 0.90 -6.61 4.55
C VAL A 231 1.25 -5.73 3.36
N LEU A 232 1.53 -4.44 3.56
CA LEU A 232 1.90 -3.56 2.47
C LEU A 232 3.28 -3.92 1.88
N ALA A 233 4.26 -4.30 2.73
CA ALA A 233 5.52 -4.88 2.26
C ALA A 233 5.30 -6.11 1.38
N THR A 234 4.47 -7.04 1.84
CA THR A 234 4.13 -8.24 1.09
C THR A 234 3.47 -7.88 -0.24
N GLY A 235 2.53 -6.94 -0.22
CA GLY A 235 1.83 -6.44 -1.40
C GLY A 235 2.79 -5.93 -2.46
N PHE A 236 3.60 -4.92 -2.17
CA PHE A 236 4.48 -4.35 -3.20
C PHE A 236 5.64 -5.26 -3.58
N ILE A 237 6.10 -6.18 -2.71
CA ILE A 237 7.08 -7.21 -3.11
C ILE A 237 6.45 -8.16 -4.13
N MET A 238 5.22 -8.64 -3.90
CA MET A 238 4.50 -9.47 -4.88
C MET A 238 4.28 -8.72 -6.18
N GLY A 239 3.96 -7.42 -6.10
CA GLY A 239 3.82 -6.54 -7.27
C GLY A 239 5.11 -6.45 -8.07
N GLY A 240 6.23 -6.15 -7.41
CA GLY A 240 7.53 -6.08 -8.07
C GLY A 240 7.98 -7.39 -8.73
N VAL A 241 7.70 -8.54 -8.10
CA VAL A 241 7.96 -9.86 -8.72
C VAL A 241 7.11 -10.07 -9.97
N TRP A 242 5.83 -9.70 -9.90
CA TRP A 242 4.92 -9.80 -11.03
C TRP A 242 5.33 -8.87 -12.18
N ALA A 243 5.65 -7.61 -11.89
CA ALA A 243 6.14 -6.64 -12.85
C ALA A 243 7.46 -7.09 -13.49
N TYR A 244 8.41 -7.63 -12.70
CA TYR A 244 9.62 -8.21 -13.24
C TYR A 244 9.32 -9.33 -14.26
N LYS A 245 8.36 -10.20 -13.96
CA LYS A 245 7.98 -11.33 -14.82
C LYS A 245 7.29 -10.89 -16.12
N VAL A 246 6.36 -9.93 -16.04
CA VAL A 246 5.51 -9.56 -17.18
C VAL A 246 6.09 -8.40 -17.99
N LEU A 247 6.78 -7.46 -17.35
CA LEU A 247 7.32 -6.25 -17.97
C LEU A 247 8.83 -6.33 -18.23
N GLY A 248 9.50 -7.35 -17.68
CA GLY A 248 10.90 -7.64 -18.00
C GLY A 248 11.87 -6.51 -17.65
N TRP A 249 11.70 -5.88 -16.48
CA TRP A 249 12.38 -4.64 -16.07
C TRP A 249 13.92 -4.66 -16.04
N GLY A 250 14.58 -5.74 -16.44
CA GLY A 250 16.03 -5.76 -16.65
C GLY A 250 16.87 -5.46 -15.40
N GLY A 251 16.23 -5.37 -14.23
CA GLY A 251 16.78 -4.95 -12.93
C GLY A 251 15.78 -5.20 -11.80
N TYR A 252 16.14 -4.82 -10.57
CA TYR A 252 15.37 -5.20 -9.37
C TYR A 252 14.11 -4.35 -9.10
N TRP A 253 14.06 -3.11 -9.60
CA TRP A 253 12.93 -2.17 -9.42
C TRP A 253 12.91 -1.11 -10.53
N GLY A 254 11.79 -0.98 -11.23
CA GLY A 254 11.62 -0.09 -12.39
C GLY A 254 11.24 1.35 -12.02
N TRP A 255 10.90 1.60 -10.76
CA TRP A 255 10.40 2.90 -10.26
C TRP A 255 9.14 3.41 -10.96
N ASP A 256 8.29 2.48 -11.42
CA ASP A 256 6.98 2.83 -11.97
C ASP A 256 6.18 3.69 -10.97
N PRO A 257 5.56 4.81 -11.40
CA PRO A 257 4.85 5.71 -10.50
C PRO A 257 3.72 5.04 -9.70
N VAL A 258 2.99 4.08 -10.27
CA VAL A 258 1.91 3.39 -9.54
C VAL A 258 2.48 2.45 -8.48
N GLU A 259 3.55 1.73 -8.78
CA GLU A 259 4.26 0.93 -7.77
C GLU A 259 4.82 1.79 -6.63
N ASN A 260 5.43 2.93 -6.96
CA ASN A 260 5.88 3.90 -5.97
C ASN A 260 4.73 4.36 -5.06
N GLY A 261 3.51 4.41 -5.59
CA GLY A 261 2.29 4.71 -4.83
C GLY A 261 2.00 3.73 -3.69
N SER A 262 2.48 2.48 -3.78
CA SER A 262 2.41 1.51 -2.68
C SER A 262 3.61 1.56 -1.72
N PHE A 263 4.75 2.06 -2.21
CA PHE A 263 5.99 2.18 -1.45
C PHE A 263 6.00 3.40 -0.51
N ILE A 264 5.51 4.56 -0.95
CA ILE A 264 5.53 5.78 -0.13
C ILE A 264 4.67 5.71 1.15
N PRO A 265 3.46 5.11 1.17
CA PRO A 265 2.71 4.93 2.41
C PRO A 265 3.43 3.94 3.34
N TRP A 266 4.13 2.94 2.79
CA TRP A 266 4.93 2.00 3.57
C TRP A 266 6.11 2.68 4.27
N LEU A 267 6.84 3.56 3.58
CA LEU A 267 7.93 4.34 4.18
C LEU A 267 7.42 5.20 5.34
N SER A 268 6.32 5.93 5.14
CA SER A 268 5.71 6.77 6.19
C SER A 268 5.20 5.93 7.37
N ASN A 269 4.56 4.79 7.10
CA ASN A 269 4.06 3.90 8.17
C ASN A 269 5.18 3.16 8.91
N THR A 270 6.31 2.88 8.24
CA THR A 270 7.51 2.33 8.88
C THR A 270 8.15 3.36 9.80
N ALA A 271 8.18 4.63 9.39
CA ALA A 271 8.57 5.73 10.27
C ALA A 271 7.61 5.81 11.49
N LEU A 272 6.30 5.73 11.27
CA LEU A 272 5.30 5.71 12.35
C LEU A 272 5.54 4.55 13.32
N LEU A 273 5.80 3.34 12.81
CA LEU A 273 6.07 2.16 13.63
C LEU A 273 7.21 2.43 14.63
N HIS A 274 8.33 2.96 14.13
CA HIS A 274 9.48 3.28 14.97
C HIS A 274 9.20 4.45 15.92
N GLY A 275 8.46 5.47 15.45
CA GLY A 275 8.04 6.60 16.27
C GLY A 275 7.14 6.20 17.43
N LEU A 276 6.20 5.27 17.22
CA LEU A 276 5.34 4.72 18.27
C LEU A 276 6.13 3.94 19.33
N LEU A 277 7.18 3.20 18.91
CA LEU A 277 8.09 2.53 19.85
C LEU A 277 8.86 3.53 20.71
N VAL A 278 9.37 4.61 20.10
CA VAL A 278 10.04 5.69 20.84
C VAL A 278 9.08 6.36 21.83
N GLN A 279 7.88 6.70 21.40
CA GLN A 279 6.87 7.33 22.26
C GLN A 279 6.50 6.43 23.43
N ARG A 280 6.32 5.12 23.18
CA ARG A 280 6.01 4.15 24.24
C ARG A 280 7.06 4.09 25.34
N VAL A 281 8.35 4.25 24.99
CA VAL A 281 9.46 4.15 25.95
C VAL A 281 9.77 5.50 26.60
N THR A 282 9.65 6.60 25.86
CA THR A 282 10.19 7.91 26.29
C THR A 282 9.15 8.99 26.53
N GLY A 283 7.93 8.84 26.00
CA GLY A 283 6.91 9.89 25.92
C GLY A 283 7.21 10.95 24.84
N SER A 284 8.27 10.81 24.06
CA SER A 284 8.66 11.76 23.00
C SER A 284 7.94 11.48 21.68
N LEU A 285 8.10 12.38 20.70
CA LEU A 285 7.59 12.25 19.33
C LEU A 285 6.06 12.22 19.17
N ARG A 286 5.28 12.63 20.19
CA ARG A 286 3.80 12.67 20.11
C ARG A 286 3.29 13.36 18.84
N ARG A 287 3.77 14.59 18.59
CA ARG A 287 3.38 15.40 17.41
C ARG A 287 3.78 14.71 16.10
N THR A 288 4.99 14.16 16.04
CA THR A 288 5.52 13.44 14.88
C THR A 288 4.68 12.20 14.58
N ASN A 289 4.29 11.42 15.59
CA ASN A 289 3.52 10.20 15.39
C ASN A 289 2.09 10.50 14.90
N PHE A 290 1.44 11.57 15.40
CA PHE A 290 0.16 12.01 14.85
C PHE A 290 0.29 12.46 13.39
N PHE A 291 1.34 13.24 13.08
CA PHE A 291 1.63 13.64 11.70
C PHE A 291 1.80 12.42 10.80
N LEU A 292 2.66 11.47 11.17
CA LEU A 292 2.94 10.26 10.38
C LEU A 292 1.70 9.35 10.20
N ALA A 293 0.82 9.25 11.20
CA ALA A 293 -0.44 8.51 11.08
C ALA A 293 -1.39 9.15 10.05
N VAL A 294 -1.49 10.48 10.04
CA VAL A 294 -2.25 11.21 9.02
C VAL A 294 -1.58 11.07 7.65
N THR A 295 -0.28 11.30 7.56
CA THR A 295 0.49 11.23 6.31
C THR A 295 0.40 9.86 5.66
N SER A 296 0.55 8.78 6.43
CA SER A 296 0.48 7.41 5.89
C SER A 296 -0.84 7.14 5.17
N TYR A 297 -1.97 7.58 5.73
CA TYR A 297 -3.27 7.39 5.10
C TYR A 297 -3.54 8.38 3.95
N VAL A 298 -3.12 9.64 4.08
CA VAL A 298 -3.19 10.63 2.99
C VAL A 298 -2.42 10.14 1.76
N LEU A 299 -1.26 9.51 1.95
CA LEU A 299 -0.46 8.95 0.86
C LEU A 299 -1.16 7.79 0.14
N VAL A 300 -1.97 6.97 0.83
CA VAL A 300 -2.82 5.95 0.17
C VAL A 300 -3.84 6.60 -0.75
N LEU A 301 -4.50 7.67 -0.29
CA LEU A 301 -5.47 8.41 -1.09
C LEU A 301 -4.81 9.13 -2.26
N TYR A 302 -3.61 9.68 -2.04
CA TYR A 302 -2.82 10.33 -3.09
C TYR A 302 -2.40 9.33 -4.18
N ALA A 303 -1.85 8.18 -3.78
CA ALA A 303 -1.50 7.10 -4.70
C ALA A 303 -2.73 6.59 -5.48
N SER A 304 -3.87 6.46 -4.80
CA SER A 304 -5.13 6.09 -5.43
C SER A 304 -5.60 7.12 -6.45
N PHE A 305 -5.51 8.42 -6.14
CA PHE A 305 -5.84 9.49 -7.09
C PHE A 305 -4.95 9.42 -8.33
N LEU A 306 -3.63 9.31 -8.17
CA LEU A 306 -2.70 9.24 -9.31
C LEU A 306 -2.96 8.03 -10.21
N THR A 307 -3.21 6.86 -9.61
CA THR A 307 -3.42 5.59 -10.34
C THR A 307 -4.76 5.55 -11.07
N ARG A 308 -5.75 6.33 -10.63
CA ARG A 308 -7.16 6.19 -11.06
C ARG A 308 -7.69 7.35 -11.88
N SER A 309 -7.00 8.48 -11.85
CA SER A 309 -7.43 9.71 -12.52
C SER A 309 -7.11 9.77 -14.00
N GLY A 310 -6.34 8.80 -14.51
CA GLY A 310 -5.77 8.82 -15.85
C GLY A 310 -4.57 9.76 -16.00
N VAL A 311 -4.14 10.44 -14.93
CA VAL A 311 -2.94 11.31 -14.93
C VAL A 311 -1.69 10.53 -15.30
N LEU A 312 -1.61 9.26 -14.91
CA LEU A 312 -0.49 8.37 -15.17
C LEU A 312 -0.71 7.45 -16.38
N ALA A 313 -1.77 7.63 -17.18
CA ALA A 313 -2.13 6.70 -18.25
C ALA A 313 -1.01 6.49 -19.29
N ASP A 314 -0.29 7.56 -19.65
CA ASP A 314 0.83 7.50 -20.60
C ASP A 314 2.18 7.19 -19.94
N PHE A 315 2.21 7.09 -18.61
CA PHE A 315 3.42 7.10 -17.78
C PHE A 315 3.58 5.86 -16.91
N SER A 316 2.53 5.04 -16.80
CA SER A 316 2.53 3.81 -16.03
C SER A 316 1.59 2.79 -16.68
N VAL A 317 2.10 1.58 -16.86
CA VAL A 317 1.32 0.44 -17.36
C VAL A 317 0.30 -0.09 -16.34
N HIS A 318 0.43 0.32 -15.08
CA HIS A 318 -0.46 -0.04 -13.99
C HIS A 318 -1.57 1.00 -13.76
N SER A 319 -1.59 2.10 -14.52
CA SER A 319 -2.63 3.12 -14.41
C SER A 319 -3.97 2.58 -14.94
N PHE A 320 -5.05 2.93 -14.25
CA PHE A 320 -6.39 2.64 -14.75
C PHE A 320 -6.91 3.72 -15.71
N VAL A 321 -7.91 3.36 -16.50
CA VAL A 321 -8.69 4.27 -17.36
C VAL A 321 -9.52 5.27 -16.53
N ASN A 322 -9.64 6.51 -16.98
CA ASN A 322 -10.37 7.55 -16.24
C ASN A 322 -11.90 7.33 -16.26
N LEU A 323 -12.52 7.13 -15.09
CA LEU A 323 -13.99 6.99 -14.93
C LEU A 323 -14.77 8.32 -14.82
N GLY A 324 -14.11 9.45 -15.02
CA GLY A 324 -14.67 10.79 -14.81
C GLY A 324 -14.80 11.17 -13.32
N LEU A 325 -14.07 10.50 -12.42
CA LEU A 325 -14.15 10.69 -10.97
C LEU A 325 -13.06 11.61 -10.41
N ASN A 326 -12.26 12.26 -11.26
CA ASN A 326 -11.06 12.98 -10.85
C ASN A 326 -11.33 14.07 -9.81
N GLY A 327 -12.32 14.93 -10.07
CA GLY A 327 -12.71 15.99 -9.13
C GLY A 327 -13.20 15.43 -7.79
N PHE A 328 -13.92 14.31 -7.82
CA PHE A 328 -14.40 13.64 -6.61
C PHE A 328 -13.26 13.03 -5.79
N LEU A 329 -12.35 12.27 -6.43
CA LEU A 329 -11.19 11.68 -5.76
C LEU A 329 -10.28 12.75 -5.17
N LEU A 330 -10.08 13.86 -5.88
CA LEU A 330 -9.30 14.99 -5.42
C LEU A 330 -9.97 15.71 -4.24
N ALA A 331 -11.27 15.98 -4.33
CA ALA A 331 -12.04 16.56 -3.22
C ALA A 331 -11.97 15.67 -1.96
N PHE A 332 -12.08 14.36 -2.14
CA PHE A 332 -11.96 13.40 -1.05
C PHE A 332 -10.57 13.42 -0.40
N LEU A 333 -9.50 13.41 -1.19
CA LEU A 333 -8.13 13.59 -0.71
C LEU A 333 -8.01 14.87 0.12
N PHE A 334 -8.52 16.00 -0.37
CA PHE A 334 -8.48 17.28 0.33
C PHE A 334 -9.29 17.25 1.63
N VAL A 335 -10.48 16.65 1.64
CA VAL A 335 -11.30 16.52 2.86
C VAL A 335 -10.54 15.75 3.94
N ILE A 336 -9.95 14.60 3.60
CA ILE A 336 -9.18 13.82 4.58
C ILE A 336 -7.91 14.56 5.03
N MET A 337 -7.26 15.29 4.12
CA MET A 337 -6.10 16.11 4.45
C MET A 337 -6.46 17.26 5.40
N ILE A 338 -7.57 17.97 5.15
CA ILE A 338 -8.07 19.07 5.99
C ILE A 338 -8.52 18.54 7.35
N VAL A 339 -9.30 17.45 7.38
CA VAL A 339 -9.75 16.83 8.64
C VAL A 339 -8.53 16.36 9.44
N GLY A 340 -7.61 15.63 8.81
CA GLY A 340 -6.43 15.06 9.43
C GLY A 340 -5.46 16.11 9.97
N TYR A 341 -4.84 16.87 9.07
CA TYR A 341 -3.85 17.88 9.47
C TYR A 341 -4.49 19.09 10.14
N GLY A 342 -5.71 19.49 9.76
CA GLY A 342 -6.42 20.58 10.43
C GLY A 342 -6.71 20.26 11.89
N THR A 343 -7.14 19.04 12.22
CA THR A 343 -7.31 18.63 13.63
C THR A 343 -5.98 18.59 14.37
N LEU A 344 -4.92 18.07 13.74
CA LEU A 344 -3.58 18.07 14.33
C LEU A 344 -3.09 19.49 14.63
N LEU A 345 -3.22 20.41 13.67
CA LEU A 345 -2.84 21.82 13.83
C LEU A 345 -3.68 22.51 14.91
N TYR A 346 -4.99 22.27 14.94
CA TYR A 346 -5.90 22.78 15.97
C TYR A 346 -5.50 22.30 17.37
N ARG A 347 -5.05 21.05 17.49
CA ARG A 347 -4.61 20.44 18.76
C ARG A 347 -3.13 20.60 19.06
N LEU A 348 -2.34 21.25 18.19
CA LEU A 348 -0.88 21.22 18.28
C LEU A 348 -0.35 21.78 19.61
N ARG A 349 -1.02 22.82 20.12
CA ARG A 349 -0.72 23.47 21.41
C ARG A 349 -1.16 22.64 22.62
N ASP A 350 -2.21 21.83 22.47
CA ASP A 350 -2.71 20.94 23.53
C ASP A 350 -1.79 19.71 23.73
N ILE A 351 -0.98 19.34 22.72
CA ILE A 351 -0.09 18.17 22.79
C ILE A 351 1.11 18.45 23.72
N PRO A 352 1.23 17.71 24.84
CA PRO A 352 2.29 17.95 25.82
C PRO A 352 3.67 17.62 25.26
N GLY A 353 4.66 18.44 25.64
CA GLY A 353 6.06 18.15 25.42
C GLY A 353 6.52 16.89 26.18
N PRO A 354 7.64 16.27 25.78
CA PRO A 354 8.18 15.14 26.53
C PRO A 354 8.73 15.61 27.88
N ALA A 355 8.70 14.74 28.89
CA ALA A 355 9.24 15.02 30.22
C ALA A 355 10.76 15.30 30.19
N GLN A 356 11.47 14.71 29.23
CA GLN A 356 12.87 14.99 28.95
C GLN A 356 13.05 15.10 27.44
N PRO A 357 13.91 16.01 26.95
CA PRO A 357 14.23 16.09 25.53
C PRO A 357 14.87 14.79 25.02
N LEU A 358 14.89 14.63 23.70
CA LEU A 358 15.64 13.55 23.06
C LEU A 358 17.12 13.69 23.44
N GLY A 359 17.75 12.59 23.87
CA GLY A 359 19.18 12.62 24.20
C GLY A 359 20.03 12.82 22.95
N ASN A 360 21.06 13.68 22.98
CA ASN A 360 21.84 13.98 21.77
C ASN A 360 22.49 12.73 21.12
N PHE A 361 22.84 11.72 21.92
CA PHE A 361 23.45 10.47 21.46
C PHE A 361 22.83 9.27 22.19
N SER A 362 21.68 8.82 21.70
CA SER A 362 20.92 7.71 22.26
C SER A 362 20.14 6.95 21.19
N ARG A 363 19.60 5.78 21.54
CA ARG A 363 18.80 4.97 20.63
C ARG A 363 17.60 5.73 20.07
N GLU A 364 16.86 6.48 20.91
CA GLU A 364 15.70 7.24 20.46
C GLU A 364 16.06 8.32 19.43
N SER A 365 17.24 8.94 19.52
CA SER A 365 17.68 9.95 18.55
C SER A 365 18.11 9.33 17.23
N MET A 366 18.76 8.16 17.26
CA MET A 366 19.02 7.41 16.02
C MET A 366 17.73 6.91 15.37
N MET A 367 16.74 6.50 16.15
CA MET A 367 15.41 6.13 15.63
C MET A 367 14.66 7.34 15.06
N TRP A 368 14.84 8.53 15.62
CA TRP A 368 14.31 9.77 15.05
C TRP A 368 15.01 10.13 13.73
N LEU A 369 16.34 10.01 13.65
CA LEU A 369 17.08 10.18 12.39
C LEU A 369 16.62 9.15 11.34
N GLY A 370 16.36 7.91 11.74
CA GLY A 370 15.80 6.88 10.86
C GLY A 370 14.43 7.28 10.30
N GLN A 371 13.55 7.84 11.14
CA GLN A 371 12.27 8.39 10.68
C GLN A 371 12.45 9.52 9.68
N LEU A 372 13.43 10.41 9.91
CA LEU A 372 13.74 11.48 8.97
C LEU A 372 14.22 10.93 7.61
N VAL A 373 15.11 9.93 7.62
CA VAL A 373 15.57 9.26 6.39
C VAL A 373 14.39 8.61 5.64
N PHE A 374 13.51 7.87 6.34
CA PHE A 374 12.30 7.31 5.73
C PHE A 374 11.41 8.39 5.10
N MET A 375 11.21 9.53 5.78
CA MET A 375 10.39 10.62 5.27
C MET A 375 11.05 11.37 4.11
N LEU A 376 12.37 11.49 4.07
CA LEU A 376 13.11 12.04 2.93
C LEU A 376 12.99 11.12 1.71
N MET A 377 13.17 9.81 1.87
CA MET A 377 12.94 8.83 0.80
C MET A 377 11.50 8.89 0.30
N CYS A 378 10.54 9.00 1.22
CA CYS A 378 9.12 9.13 0.91
C CYS A 378 8.85 10.40 0.09
N ALA A 379 9.35 11.56 0.52
CA ALA A 379 9.13 12.84 -0.14
C ALA A 379 9.77 12.89 -1.53
N LEU A 380 11.03 12.48 -1.66
CA LEU A 380 11.75 12.51 -2.94
C LEU A 380 11.16 11.51 -3.95
N THR A 381 10.76 10.33 -3.48
CA THR A 381 10.06 9.35 -4.33
C THR A 381 8.68 9.87 -4.74
N ALA A 382 7.93 10.51 -3.84
CA ALA A 382 6.66 11.13 -4.16
C ALA A 382 6.82 12.27 -5.18
N VAL A 383 7.87 13.09 -5.09
CA VAL A 383 8.18 14.13 -6.09
C VAL A 383 8.41 13.51 -7.46
N GLY A 384 9.25 12.47 -7.55
CA GLY A 384 9.48 11.76 -8.81
C GLY A 384 8.21 11.15 -9.38
N MET A 385 7.42 10.47 -8.53
CA MET A 385 6.12 9.90 -8.90
C MET A 385 5.13 10.97 -9.40
N SER A 386 5.26 12.20 -8.92
CA SER A 386 4.40 13.33 -9.29
C SER A 386 4.92 14.12 -10.49
N ALA A 387 6.04 13.71 -11.11
CA ALA A 387 6.67 14.45 -12.18
C ALA A 387 5.73 14.78 -13.35
N PRO A 388 4.84 13.87 -13.83
CA PRO A 388 3.88 14.22 -14.88
C PRO A 388 2.92 15.34 -14.47
N LEU A 389 2.50 15.43 -13.21
CA LEU A 389 1.66 16.52 -12.72
C LEU A 389 2.42 17.84 -12.63
N ILE A 390 3.66 17.79 -12.13
CA ILE A 390 4.48 18.98 -11.91
C ILE A 390 4.90 19.58 -13.25
N THR A 391 5.42 18.76 -14.15
CA THR A 391 5.92 19.19 -15.47
C THR A 391 4.81 19.73 -16.35
N ARG A 392 3.59 19.18 -16.23
CA ARG A 392 2.39 19.69 -16.92
C ARG A 392 2.08 21.17 -16.62
N LEU A 393 2.52 21.71 -15.49
CA LEU A 393 2.34 23.13 -15.15
C LEU A 393 3.25 24.06 -15.97
N PHE A 394 4.34 23.53 -16.54
CA PHE A 394 5.38 24.31 -17.20
C PHE A 394 5.63 23.87 -18.66
N GLY A 395 5.03 22.76 -19.12
CA GLY A 395 5.21 22.22 -20.46
C GLY A 395 4.53 20.85 -20.65
N PRO A 396 4.93 20.07 -21.66
CA PRO A 396 4.43 18.72 -21.86
C PRO A 396 4.72 17.82 -20.64
N PRO A 397 3.75 17.00 -20.20
CA PRO A 397 3.95 16.10 -19.06
C PRO A 397 5.07 15.09 -19.36
N SER A 398 5.93 14.84 -18.38
CA SER A 398 7.03 13.88 -18.49
C SER A 398 7.32 13.19 -17.16
N ASN A 399 7.81 11.95 -17.26
CA ASN A 399 8.31 11.18 -16.12
C ASN A 399 9.80 11.45 -15.88
N VAL A 400 10.22 11.29 -14.63
CA VAL A 400 11.65 11.20 -14.29
C VAL A 400 12.18 9.80 -14.64
N GLN A 401 13.47 9.72 -14.96
CA GLN A 401 14.13 8.45 -15.26
C GLN A 401 14.54 7.71 -13.96
N THR A 402 14.81 6.41 -14.07
CA THR A 402 15.36 5.58 -12.97
C THR A 402 16.61 6.20 -12.33
N SER A 403 17.43 6.90 -13.12
CA SER A 403 18.63 7.62 -12.65
C SER A 403 18.31 8.65 -11.57
N TYR A 404 17.18 9.37 -11.66
CA TYR A 404 16.71 10.29 -10.62
C TYR A 404 16.51 9.56 -9.29
N TYR A 405 15.77 8.46 -9.30
CA TYR A 405 15.46 7.72 -8.08
C TYR A 405 16.71 7.11 -7.45
N ASN A 406 17.63 6.58 -8.27
CA ASN A 406 18.90 6.06 -7.78
C ASN A 406 19.76 7.18 -7.17
N LEU A 407 19.82 8.34 -7.80
CA LEU A 407 20.57 9.50 -7.30
C LEU A 407 20.07 9.96 -5.93
N VAL A 408 18.75 10.04 -5.73
CA VAL A 408 18.17 10.55 -4.48
C VAL A 408 18.07 9.48 -3.37
N ASN A 409 17.78 8.22 -3.72
CA ASN A 409 17.58 7.16 -2.72
C ASN A 409 18.85 6.42 -2.34
N ALA A 410 19.86 6.29 -3.21
CA ALA A 410 21.06 5.53 -2.85
C ALA A 410 21.85 6.15 -1.67
N PRO A 411 22.06 7.49 -1.58
CA PRO A 411 22.68 8.09 -0.39
C PRO A 411 21.84 7.88 0.88
N LEU A 412 20.51 7.94 0.75
CA LEU A 412 19.59 7.68 1.86
C LEU A 412 19.60 6.21 2.29
N ALA A 413 19.81 5.28 1.36
CA ALA A 413 20.01 3.86 1.66
C ALA A 413 21.32 3.61 2.42
N VAL A 414 22.40 4.35 2.12
CA VAL A 414 23.63 4.33 2.93
C VAL A 414 23.32 4.81 4.34
N ALA A 415 22.68 5.98 4.48
CA ALA A 415 22.31 6.53 5.80
C ALA A 415 21.43 5.55 6.60
N LEU A 416 20.45 4.92 5.95
CA LEU A 416 19.59 3.91 6.55
C LEU A 416 20.39 2.67 6.99
N GLY A 417 21.30 2.17 6.15
CA GLY A 417 22.18 1.05 6.49
C GLY A 417 23.05 1.34 7.72
N LEU A 418 23.65 2.53 7.79
CA LEU A 418 24.44 2.97 8.95
C LEU A 418 23.58 3.05 10.22
N LEU A 419 22.37 3.60 10.13
CA LEU A 419 21.44 3.69 11.27
C LEU A 419 20.95 2.32 11.73
N LEU A 420 20.67 1.40 10.80
CA LEU A 420 20.34 0.00 11.09
C LEU A 420 21.53 -0.76 11.70
N GLY A 421 22.75 -0.39 11.32
CA GLY A 421 24.00 -0.84 11.95
C GLY A 421 24.11 -0.40 13.40
N LEU A 422 23.89 0.89 13.64
CA LEU A 422 24.21 1.57 14.89
C LEU A 422 23.10 1.48 15.96
N ALA A 423 21.86 1.82 15.63
CA ALA A 423 20.78 2.00 16.59
C ALA A 423 20.46 0.74 17.44
N PRO A 424 20.51 -0.50 16.88
CA PRO A 424 20.33 -1.72 17.67
C PRO A 424 21.38 -1.93 18.76
N LEU A 425 22.58 -1.36 18.63
CA LEU A 425 23.65 -1.48 19.62
C LEU A 425 23.56 -0.42 20.72
N MET A 426 22.75 0.61 20.53
CA MET A 426 22.59 1.71 21.48
C MET A 426 21.52 1.44 22.53
N ARG A 427 21.67 2.10 23.68
CA ARG A 427 20.75 2.13 24.81
C ARG A 427 19.81 3.33 24.74
N TRP A 428 18.66 3.21 25.39
CA TRP A 428 17.71 4.32 25.57
C TRP A 428 18.27 5.37 26.52
N ARG A 429 17.89 6.64 26.32
CA ARG A 429 18.27 7.82 27.13
C ARG A 429 19.74 8.23 27.03
N ARG A 430 20.65 7.38 27.49
CA ARG A 430 22.09 7.69 27.54
C ARG A 430 22.92 6.51 27.07
N GLN A 431 23.85 6.79 26.16
CA GLN A 431 24.81 5.82 25.66
C GLN A 431 26.22 6.15 26.18
N GLU A 432 26.93 5.12 26.63
CA GLU A 432 28.36 5.20 26.94
C GLU A 432 29.17 4.88 25.68
N ALA A 433 30.12 5.74 25.32
CA ALA A 433 30.90 5.63 24.10
C ALA A 433 31.76 4.35 24.06
N GLN A 434 32.46 4.04 25.15
CA GLN A 434 33.34 2.85 25.22
C GLN A 434 32.53 1.55 25.06
N ALA A 435 31.36 1.46 25.71
CA ALA A 435 30.46 0.31 25.58
C ALA A 435 29.93 0.16 24.15
N LEU A 436 29.63 1.27 23.46
CA LEU A 436 29.17 1.24 22.07
C LEU A 436 30.26 0.76 21.11
N VAL A 437 31.48 1.29 21.25
CA VAL A 437 32.63 0.89 20.42
C VAL A 437 32.88 -0.61 20.56
N LYS A 438 32.96 -1.12 21.80
CA LYS A 438 33.13 -2.56 22.06
C LYS A 438 32.02 -3.41 21.42
N ALA A 439 30.78 -2.91 21.40
CA ALA A 439 29.66 -3.61 20.78
C ALA A 439 29.67 -3.55 19.24
N ALA A 440 30.18 -2.47 18.65
CA ALA A 440 30.16 -2.22 17.21
C ALA A 440 31.35 -2.81 16.46
N VAL A 441 32.52 -2.95 17.10
CA VAL A 441 33.75 -3.44 16.45
C VAL A 441 33.56 -4.76 15.70
N PRO A 442 32.94 -5.83 16.26
CA PRO A 442 32.80 -7.09 15.54
C PRO A 442 32.01 -6.97 14.23
N SER A 443 30.91 -6.21 14.25
CA SER A 443 30.07 -6.03 13.06
C SER A 443 30.69 -5.03 12.06
N LEU A 444 31.49 -4.07 12.53
CA LEU A 444 32.27 -3.17 11.66
C LEU A 444 33.37 -3.91 10.91
N VAL A 445 34.09 -4.82 11.58
CA VAL A 445 35.12 -5.65 10.93
C VAL A 445 34.48 -6.53 9.84
N LEU A 446 33.32 -7.14 10.14
CA LEU A 446 32.56 -7.88 9.14
C LEU A 446 32.15 -6.99 7.97
N ALA A 447 31.64 -5.78 8.24
CA ALA A 447 31.23 -4.85 7.19
C ALA A 447 32.39 -4.47 6.27
N LEU A 448 33.56 -4.15 6.84
CA LEU A 448 34.76 -3.84 6.07
C LEU A 448 35.19 -5.04 5.21
N ALA A 449 35.23 -6.25 5.78
CA ALA A 449 35.60 -7.45 5.04
C ALA A 449 34.66 -7.71 3.86
N VAL A 450 33.34 -7.62 4.08
CA VAL A 450 32.33 -7.81 3.02
C VAL A 450 32.48 -6.74 1.93
N THR A 451 32.70 -5.47 2.30
CA THR A 451 32.92 -4.39 1.32
C THR A 451 34.19 -4.61 0.50
N VAL A 452 35.30 -5.03 1.13
CA VAL A 452 36.55 -5.34 0.41
C VAL A 452 36.34 -6.47 -0.59
N VAL A 453 35.63 -7.53 -0.19
CA VAL A 453 35.28 -8.64 -1.10
C VAL A 453 34.39 -8.15 -2.25
N ALA A 454 33.39 -7.31 -1.98
CA ALA A 454 32.53 -6.76 -3.02
C ALA A 454 33.31 -5.87 -4.01
N MET A 455 34.24 -5.06 -3.52
CA MET A 455 35.13 -4.25 -4.36
C MET A 455 36.05 -5.11 -5.23
N ALA A 456 36.62 -6.17 -4.66
CA ALA A 456 37.43 -7.14 -5.39
C ALA A 456 36.61 -7.86 -6.48
N ALA A 457 35.32 -8.12 -6.21
CA ALA A 457 34.38 -8.70 -7.16
C ALA A 457 33.83 -7.70 -8.21
N GLY A 458 34.24 -6.43 -8.17
CA GLY A 458 33.95 -5.44 -9.21
C GLY A 458 32.99 -4.30 -8.81
N VAL A 459 32.49 -4.27 -7.56
CA VAL A 459 31.71 -3.15 -7.02
C VAL A 459 32.67 -2.01 -6.62
N ARG A 460 33.24 -1.34 -7.62
CA ARG A 460 34.28 -0.31 -7.41
C ARG A 460 33.73 1.11 -7.24
N ASP A 461 32.48 1.35 -7.62
CA ASP A 461 31.85 2.66 -7.48
C ASP A 461 31.63 3.00 -5.99
N PRO A 462 32.00 4.22 -5.52
CA PRO A 462 31.95 4.55 -4.10
C PRO A 462 30.58 4.41 -3.46
N LEU A 463 29.51 4.78 -4.17
CA LEU A 463 28.16 4.81 -3.63
C LEU A 463 27.59 3.38 -3.44
N PRO A 464 27.60 2.48 -4.45
CA PRO A 464 27.28 1.07 -4.25
C PRO A 464 28.14 0.39 -3.17
N ALA A 465 29.44 0.67 -3.10
CA ALA A 465 30.31 0.13 -2.06
C ALA A 465 29.91 0.61 -0.65
N ALA A 466 29.51 1.88 -0.52
CA ALA A 466 28.98 2.43 0.74
C ALA A 466 27.63 1.80 1.13
N VAL A 467 26.77 1.48 0.16
CA VAL A 467 25.50 0.75 0.41
C VAL A 467 25.82 -0.65 0.93
N VAL A 468 26.76 -1.37 0.30
CA VAL A 468 27.22 -2.69 0.76
C VAL A 468 27.79 -2.61 2.17
N PHE A 469 28.62 -1.59 2.47
CA PHE A 469 29.17 -1.37 3.80
C PHE A 469 28.07 -1.18 4.86
N GLY A 470 27.15 -0.24 4.61
CA GLY A 470 26.05 0.04 5.54
C GLY A 470 25.15 -1.17 5.76
N ALA A 471 24.83 -1.90 4.69
CA ALA A 471 24.03 -3.11 4.76
C ALA A 471 24.75 -4.26 5.48
N ALA A 472 26.04 -4.49 5.22
CA ALA A 472 26.83 -5.50 5.90
C ALA A 472 27.00 -5.19 7.40
N TRP A 473 27.15 -3.90 7.75
CA TRP A 473 27.19 -3.49 9.16
C TRP A 473 25.84 -3.72 9.85
N ALA A 474 24.73 -3.35 9.19
CA ALA A 474 23.38 -3.65 9.65
C ALA A 474 23.16 -5.16 9.84
N LEU A 475 23.60 -5.99 8.89
CA LEU A 475 23.48 -7.44 8.99
C LEU A 475 24.23 -7.98 10.21
N GLY A 476 25.50 -7.58 10.39
CA GLY A 476 26.33 -8.02 11.51
C GLY A 476 25.79 -7.56 12.87
N SER A 477 25.41 -6.29 12.99
CA SER A 477 24.91 -5.75 14.27
C SER A 477 23.59 -6.38 14.67
N ASN A 478 22.65 -6.51 13.72
CA ASN A 478 21.35 -7.11 13.98
C ASN A 478 21.47 -8.63 14.22
N ALA A 479 22.43 -9.34 13.62
CA ALA A 479 22.70 -10.74 13.95
C ALA A 479 23.12 -10.90 15.42
N VAL A 480 24.05 -10.05 15.90
CA VAL A 480 24.49 -10.07 17.31
C VAL A 480 23.32 -9.79 18.26
N VAL A 481 22.51 -8.77 17.96
CA VAL A 481 21.37 -8.42 18.82
C VAL A 481 20.26 -9.48 18.75
N THR A 482 20.03 -10.09 17.59
CA THR A 482 19.07 -11.20 17.42
C THR A 482 19.44 -12.39 18.29
N VAL A 483 20.69 -12.84 18.24
CA VAL A 483 21.17 -13.99 19.04
C VAL A 483 21.02 -13.69 20.54
N ARG A 484 21.42 -12.49 20.98
CA ARG A 484 21.23 -12.06 22.38
C ARG A 484 19.76 -12.01 22.76
N GLY A 485 18.91 -11.50 21.88
CA GLY A 485 17.47 -11.42 22.06
C GLY A 485 16.84 -12.79 22.24
N PHE A 486 17.13 -13.75 21.36
CA PHE A 486 16.59 -15.11 21.47
C PHE A 486 17.07 -15.86 22.70
N ARG A 487 18.30 -15.62 23.17
CA ARG A 487 18.76 -16.14 24.47
C ARG A 487 17.94 -15.59 25.65
N ALA A 488 17.42 -14.36 25.53
CA ALA A 488 16.51 -13.75 26.51
C ALA A 488 15.01 -14.07 26.25
N GLY A 489 14.70 -14.82 25.18
CA GLY A 489 13.35 -15.24 24.81
C GLY A 489 12.95 -14.79 23.40
N TRP A 490 12.16 -15.64 22.72
CA TRP A 490 11.81 -15.49 21.30
C TRP A 490 11.42 -14.06 20.89
N LYS A 491 10.52 -13.42 21.64
CA LYS A 491 9.98 -12.08 21.30
C LYS A 491 11.03 -10.97 21.25
N HIS A 492 12.19 -11.12 21.89
CA HIS A 492 13.22 -10.09 21.95
C HIS A 492 14.16 -10.09 20.74
N GLY A 493 14.19 -11.16 19.93
CA GLY A 493 15.04 -11.25 18.73
C GLY A 493 14.31 -10.96 17.41
N VAL A 494 12.99 -11.20 17.34
CA VAL A 494 12.23 -11.20 16.07
C VAL A 494 12.31 -9.88 15.31
N ALA A 495 12.26 -8.73 16.00
CA ALA A 495 12.32 -7.43 15.31
C ALA A 495 13.63 -7.23 14.53
N TYR A 496 14.75 -7.72 15.06
CA TYR A 496 16.07 -7.58 14.46
C TYR A 496 16.26 -8.54 13.27
N LEU A 497 15.55 -9.68 13.22
CA LEU A 497 15.48 -10.50 12.00
C LEU A 497 14.90 -9.73 10.81
N GLY A 498 13.87 -8.91 11.05
CA GLY A 498 13.31 -8.04 10.01
C GLY A 498 14.34 -7.08 9.43
N HIS A 499 15.19 -6.48 10.29
CA HIS A 499 16.28 -5.61 9.84
C HIS A 499 17.37 -6.37 9.07
N MET A 500 17.68 -7.61 9.46
CA MET A 500 18.59 -8.46 8.69
C MET A 500 18.06 -8.71 7.27
N GLY A 501 16.74 -8.93 7.13
CA GLY A 501 16.10 -9.02 5.82
C GLY A 501 16.30 -7.75 4.96
N ALA A 502 16.16 -6.56 5.55
CA ALA A 502 16.42 -5.29 4.86
C ALA A 502 17.91 -5.15 4.44
N ALA A 503 18.84 -5.61 5.27
CA ALA A 503 20.26 -5.63 4.92
C ALA A 503 20.56 -6.57 3.75
N VAL A 504 19.99 -7.78 3.76
CA VAL A 504 20.12 -8.75 2.65
C VAL A 504 19.52 -8.18 1.36
N LEU A 505 18.37 -7.52 1.45
CA LEU A 505 17.75 -6.84 0.31
C LEU A 505 18.69 -5.79 -0.30
N LEU A 506 19.30 -4.90 0.49
CA LEU A 506 20.22 -3.87 -0.02
C LEU A 506 21.46 -4.47 -0.71
N ILE A 507 22.03 -5.53 -0.15
CA ILE A 507 23.14 -6.25 -0.79
C ILE A 507 22.68 -6.89 -2.12
N GLY A 508 21.50 -7.51 -2.12
CA GLY A 508 20.90 -8.10 -3.31
C GLY A 508 20.61 -7.08 -4.41
N ILE A 509 20.18 -5.87 -4.05
CA ILE A 509 19.98 -4.75 -4.97
C ILE A 509 21.29 -4.37 -5.67
N VAL A 510 22.37 -4.18 -4.91
CA VAL A 510 23.68 -3.84 -5.49
C VAL A 510 24.21 -4.97 -6.36
N ALA A 511 24.11 -6.22 -5.89
CA ALA A 511 24.56 -7.39 -6.64
C ALA A 511 23.79 -7.56 -7.96
N SER A 512 22.45 -7.54 -7.92
CA SER A 512 21.61 -7.67 -9.13
C SER A 512 21.84 -6.53 -10.13
N SER A 513 22.04 -5.31 -9.63
CA SER A 513 22.33 -4.14 -10.50
C SER A 513 23.72 -4.22 -11.13
N LYS A 514 24.71 -4.80 -10.43
CA LYS A 514 26.10 -4.89 -10.93
C LYS A 514 26.30 -6.07 -11.88
N TYR A 515 25.77 -7.23 -11.53
CA TYR A 515 26.02 -8.48 -12.25
C TYR A 515 24.90 -8.85 -13.23
N GLY A 516 23.74 -8.19 -13.15
CA GLY A 516 22.68 -8.34 -14.13
C GLY A 516 23.01 -7.66 -15.46
N SER A 517 22.75 -8.35 -16.56
CA SER A 517 22.78 -7.79 -17.90
C SER A 517 21.43 -8.06 -18.55
N SER A 518 20.82 -7.02 -19.12
CA SER A 518 19.56 -7.11 -19.84
C SER A 518 19.64 -6.28 -21.12
N THR A 519 18.98 -6.76 -22.16
CA THR A 519 18.87 -6.04 -23.43
C THR A 519 17.46 -6.23 -23.96
N GLN A 520 16.83 -5.13 -24.38
CA GLN A 520 15.54 -5.19 -25.06
C GLN A 520 15.79 -5.23 -26.56
N VAL A 521 15.26 -6.25 -27.22
CA VAL A 521 15.38 -6.43 -28.67
C VAL A 521 13.99 -6.61 -29.24
N GLN A 522 13.66 -5.81 -30.24
CA GLN A 522 12.46 -6.03 -31.04
C GLN A 522 12.75 -7.16 -32.03
N LEU A 523 11.85 -8.15 -32.07
CA LEU A 523 11.95 -9.31 -32.97
C LEU A 523 10.87 -9.18 -34.05
N PRO A 524 11.16 -8.57 -35.22
CA PRO A 524 10.27 -8.66 -36.36
C PRO A 524 10.08 -10.11 -36.78
N GLU A 525 8.86 -10.47 -37.18
CA GLU A 525 8.54 -11.83 -37.60
C GLU A 525 9.45 -12.29 -38.75
N GLY A 526 9.96 -13.51 -38.63
CA GLY A 526 10.85 -14.12 -39.60
C GLY A 526 12.29 -13.59 -39.62
N GLN A 527 12.61 -12.52 -38.87
CA GLN A 527 13.96 -11.95 -38.82
C GLN A 527 14.74 -12.45 -37.60
N GLU A 528 15.99 -12.83 -37.83
CA GLU A 528 16.94 -13.10 -36.75
C GLU A 528 17.53 -11.81 -36.17
N ARG A 529 17.63 -11.77 -34.85
CA ARG A 529 18.33 -10.74 -34.08
C ARG A 529 19.21 -11.41 -33.04
N THR A 530 20.37 -10.81 -32.77
CA THR A 530 21.28 -11.31 -31.74
C THR A 530 21.15 -10.48 -30.46
N ALA A 531 21.02 -11.15 -29.32
CA ALA A 531 20.88 -10.53 -28.01
C ALA A 531 21.65 -11.36 -26.98
N LEU A 532 22.59 -10.74 -26.24
CA LEU A 532 23.40 -11.43 -25.21
C LEU A 532 24.09 -12.71 -25.73
N GLY A 533 24.49 -12.74 -27.00
CA GLY A 533 25.10 -13.89 -27.65
C GLY A 533 24.10 -14.95 -28.18
N TYR A 534 22.81 -14.84 -27.87
CA TYR A 534 21.77 -15.70 -28.43
C TYR A 534 21.26 -15.16 -29.76
N ARG A 535 21.00 -16.04 -30.73
CA ARG A 535 20.24 -15.70 -31.94
C ARG A 535 18.77 -16.00 -31.69
N LEU A 536 17.95 -14.97 -31.76
CA LEU A 536 16.52 -15.00 -31.50
C LEU A 536 15.79 -14.76 -32.81
N LYS A 537 14.79 -15.59 -33.11
CA LYS A 537 13.90 -15.42 -34.25
C LYS A 537 12.46 -15.55 -33.78
N PHE A 538 11.66 -14.52 -34.02
CA PHE A 538 10.23 -14.63 -33.81
C PHE A 538 9.61 -15.37 -35.01
N GLU A 539 9.04 -16.54 -34.77
CA GLU A 539 8.48 -17.45 -35.79
C GLU A 539 6.97 -17.31 -35.96
N GLY A 540 6.36 -16.34 -35.26
CA GLY A 540 4.94 -16.07 -35.30
C GLY A 540 4.20 -16.54 -34.05
N VAL A 541 2.87 -16.44 -34.10
CA VAL A 541 1.99 -16.82 -33.00
C VAL A 541 1.27 -18.12 -33.36
N ARG A 542 1.44 -19.15 -32.53
CA ARG A 542 0.68 -20.39 -32.65
C ARG A 542 -0.61 -20.26 -31.86
N GLN A 543 -1.72 -20.18 -32.57
CA GLN A 543 -3.04 -20.25 -31.96
C GLN A 543 -3.27 -21.65 -31.41
N ASN A 544 -3.66 -21.74 -30.13
CA ASN A 544 -4.02 -23.01 -29.52
C ASN A 544 -5.53 -23.10 -29.31
N PRO A 545 -6.12 -24.31 -29.39
CA PRO A 545 -7.53 -24.54 -29.10
C PRO A 545 -7.96 -24.17 -27.67
N ASP A 546 -7.00 -23.99 -26.74
CA ASP A 546 -7.25 -23.56 -25.36
C ASP A 546 -7.38 -22.03 -25.21
N GLY A 547 -7.35 -21.29 -26.33
CA GLY A 547 -7.41 -19.83 -26.35
C GLY A 547 -6.13 -19.14 -25.88
N LYS A 548 -5.04 -19.89 -25.65
CA LYS A 548 -3.73 -19.36 -25.29
C LYS A 548 -2.79 -19.40 -26.47
N ASP A 549 -2.86 -18.34 -27.26
CA ASP A 549 -1.90 -18.03 -28.30
C ASP A 549 -0.48 -18.05 -27.73
N ARG A 550 0.39 -18.86 -28.34
CA ARG A 550 1.80 -18.98 -27.94
C ARG A 550 2.67 -18.22 -28.92
N VAL A 551 3.41 -17.26 -28.41
CA VAL A 551 4.49 -16.60 -29.14
C VAL A 551 5.62 -17.62 -29.32
N MET A 552 5.95 -17.93 -30.58
CA MET A 552 7.02 -18.88 -30.91
C MET A 552 8.31 -18.11 -31.14
N ILE A 553 9.30 -18.31 -30.27
CA ILE A 553 10.62 -17.70 -30.40
C ILE A 553 11.64 -18.84 -30.50
N ALA A 554 12.28 -18.98 -31.66
CA ALA A 554 13.43 -19.84 -31.80
C ALA A 554 14.65 -19.16 -31.17
N VAL A 555 15.36 -19.90 -30.33
CA VAL A 555 16.54 -19.44 -29.59
C VAL A 555 17.68 -20.39 -29.92
N ALA A 556 18.70 -19.89 -30.62
CA ALA A 556 19.95 -20.62 -30.82
C ALA A 556 21.03 -20.06 -29.88
N ALA A 557 21.67 -20.97 -29.15
CA ALA A 557 22.72 -20.63 -28.19
C ALA A 557 23.98 -20.13 -28.91
N PRO A 558 24.87 -19.41 -28.20
CA PRO A 558 26.14 -18.94 -28.77
C PRO A 558 27.01 -20.06 -29.36
N GLU A 559 26.86 -21.31 -28.89
CA GLU A 559 27.71 -22.45 -29.25
C GLU A 559 27.11 -23.44 -30.27
N GLY A 560 25.94 -23.13 -30.86
CA GLY A 560 25.32 -23.98 -31.89
C GLY A 560 23.83 -24.19 -31.67
#